data_AF-A0A816CTK1-F1
#
_entry.id   AF-A0A816CTK1-F1
#
_cell.length_a   1.000
_cell.length_b   1.000
_cell.length_c   1.000
_cell.angle_alpha   90.00
_cell.angle_beta   90.00
_cell.angle_gamma   90.00
#
_symmetry.space_group_name_H-M   'P 1'
#
loop_
_entity.id
_entity.type
_entity.pdbx_description
1 polymer ?
#
loop_
_entity_poly.entity_id
_entity_poly.type
_entity_poly.pdbx_seq_one_letter_code
_entity_poly.pdbx_strand_id
1 'polypeptide(L)'
;MDSLFRTKSNGSKATSVDGVKGYSSLMDIFEYPSQLVFDYMHLVCLEHAPQLIKRWRKAINKQAIQDIDSMLQRIRIPHNMRVVYLDPITVVDQRKVKHARLFVLHVGVPVCVAYLSPLFASHFVVYSLAMKLLHAPDSTEEIIFAKQLINFYCKTAPLVYDLSIELFSLHAHLHLPKQVEVHGALAFTSADTFESCIRFIKKKAHGTGNLASQIAYWIDIQCIMKTSPFVISTSAVINKIHIDHTVVSPYRTILLRLLTVYNQDVRDVVLFKS
;
A
#
# COMPACT_ATOMS: atom_id res chain seq x y z
N MET A 1 -24.32 12.25 -3.26
CA MET A 1 -23.58 11.23 -4.04
C MET A 1 -24.52 10.23 -4.74
N ASP A 2 -25.81 10.14 -4.39
CA ASP A 2 -26.71 9.09 -4.89
C ASP A 2 -27.32 9.27 -6.30
N SER A 3 -27.23 10.45 -6.93
CA SER A 3 -27.91 10.70 -8.21
C SER A 3 -27.06 10.44 -9.46
N LEU A 4 -25.72 10.30 -9.32
CA LEU A 4 -24.81 10.22 -10.46
C LEU A 4 -24.56 8.79 -10.98
N PHE A 5 -25.05 7.77 -10.28
CA PHE A 5 -24.72 6.39 -10.60
C PHE A 5 -25.85 5.61 -11.31
N ARG A 6 -27.01 6.22 -11.61
CA ARG A 6 -28.21 5.45 -12.02
C ARG A 6 -28.41 5.24 -13.54
N THR A 7 -27.36 5.20 -14.36
CA THR A 7 -27.51 4.95 -15.81
C THR A 7 -26.77 3.69 -16.27
N LYS A 8 -27.53 2.64 -16.60
CA LYS A 8 -27.05 1.49 -17.39
C LYS A 8 -26.70 1.96 -18.79
N SER A 9 -25.41 1.97 -19.16
CA SER A 9 -25.01 2.24 -20.54
C SER A 9 -25.02 0.96 -21.37
N ASN A 10 -25.87 0.94 -22.41
CA ASN A 10 -25.82 -0.05 -23.47
C ASN A 10 -24.58 0.17 -24.37
N GLY A 11 -23.74 -0.86 -24.51
CA GLY A 11 -23.00 -1.15 -25.75
C GLY A 11 -21.77 -0.32 -26.16
N SER A 12 -21.40 0.79 -25.51
CA SER A 12 -20.15 1.52 -25.81
C SER A 12 -19.04 1.20 -24.81
N LYS A 13 -17.76 1.16 -25.24
CA LYS A 13 -16.58 1.00 -24.36
C LYS A 13 -16.75 1.88 -23.11
N ALA A 14 -16.87 1.24 -21.95
CA ALA A 14 -17.17 1.94 -20.70
C ALA A 14 -16.08 2.97 -20.40
N THR A 15 -16.47 4.25 -20.39
CA THR A 15 -15.62 5.35 -19.96
C THR A 15 -15.39 5.23 -18.46
N SER A 16 -14.14 5.04 -18.03
CA SER A 16 -13.81 5.02 -16.62
C SER A 16 -13.94 6.41 -16.01
N VAL A 17 -14.72 6.55 -14.94
CA VAL A 17 -14.76 7.76 -14.12
C VAL A 17 -14.03 7.45 -12.82
N ASP A 18 -13.00 8.24 -12.49
CA ASP A 18 -12.13 8.02 -11.31
C ASP A 18 -11.57 6.58 -11.20
N GLY A 19 -11.24 5.97 -12.34
CA GLY A 19 -10.71 4.59 -12.40
C GLY A 19 -11.75 3.47 -12.26
N VAL A 20 -13.03 3.78 -12.06
CA VAL A 20 -14.13 2.79 -11.96
C VAL A 20 -14.73 2.53 -13.34
N LYS A 21 -14.77 1.25 -13.76
CA LYS A 21 -15.21 0.84 -15.11
C LYS A 21 -16.73 0.59 -15.23
N GLY A 22 -17.45 0.51 -14.12
CA GLY A 22 -18.91 0.28 -14.12
C GLY A 22 -19.37 -0.55 -12.92
N TYR A 23 -20.65 -0.91 -12.95
CA TYR A 23 -21.30 -1.70 -11.91
C TYR A 23 -20.89 -3.17 -11.94
N SER A 24 -20.65 -3.74 -10.77
CA SER A 24 -20.47 -5.18 -10.57
C SER A 24 -21.75 -5.78 -10.00
N SER A 25 -22.17 -6.96 -10.47
CA SER A 25 -23.28 -7.71 -9.85
C SER A 25 -23.03 -8.04 -8.38
N LEU A 26 -21.77 -8.00 -7.93
CA LEU A 26 -21.42 -8.17 -6.51
C LEU A 26 -21.87 -6.99 -5.63
N MET A 27 -22.13 -5.81 -6.22
CA MET A 27 -22.66 -4.66 -5.48
C MET A 27 -24.10 -4.88 -5.00
N ASP A 28 -24.82 -5.86 -5.55
CA ASP A 28 -26.15 -6.26 -5.07
C ASP A 28 -26.06 -7.13 -3.81
N ILE A 29 -24.87 -7.67 -3.49
CA ILE A 29 -24.63 -8.62 -2.40
C ILE A 29 -23.83 -7.96 -1.27
N PHE A 30 -22.83 -7.16 -1.64
CA PHE A 30 -21.92 -6.51 -0.70
C PHE A 30 -22.02 -4.99 -0.78
N GLU A 31 -21.94 -4.35 0.37
CA GLU A 31 -21.77 -2.91 0.48
C GLU A 31 -20.29 -2.54 0.25
N TYR A 32 -20.02 -1.82 -0.83
CA TYR A 32 -18.68 -1.33 -1.16
C TYR A 32 -18.49 0.09 -0.61
N PRO A 33 -17.34 0.44 -0.01
CA PRO A 33 -16.16 -0.39 0.28
C PRO A 33 -16.13 -0.98 1.71
N SER A 34 -17.23 -0.89 2.46
CA SER A 34 -17.28 -1.25 3.88
C SER A 34 -17.12 -2.76 4.11
N GLN A 35 -17.72 -3.59 3.25
CA GLN A 35 -17.77 -5.05 3.42
C GLN A 35 -16.70 -5.81 2.63
N LEU A 36 -15.98 -5.14 1.70
CA LEU A 36 -14.86 -5.73 0.99
C LEU A 36 -13.56 -5.02 1.37
N VAL A 37 -12.67 -5.73 2.05
CA VAL A 37 -11.35 -5.22 2.43
C VAL A 37 -10.48 -5.02 1.19
N PHE A 38 -9.94 -3.82 1.00
CA PHE A 38 -8.91 -3.60 -0.02
C PHE A 38 -7.57 -4.04 0.54
N ASP A 39 -6.97 -5.00 -0.14
CA ASP A 39 -5.71 -5.54 0.30
C ASP A 39 -4.55 -4.55 0.07
N TYR A 40 -3.87 -4.19 1.16
CA TYR A 40 -2.67 -3.35 1.15
C TYR A 40 -1.57 -3.91 0.24
N MET A 41 -1.33 -5.22 0.25
CA MET A 41 -0.27 -5.81 -0.56
C MET A 41 -0.51 -5.56 -2.06
N HIS A 42 -1.70 -5.88 -2.57
CA HIS A 42 -2.00 -5.66 -3.98
C HIS A 42 -2.05 -4.18 -4.31
N LEU A 43 -2.82 -3.42 -3.54
CA LEU A 43 -3.10 -2.02 -3.83
C LEU A 43 -1.84 -1.13 -3.75
N VAL A 44 -1.08 -1.26 -2.66
CA VAL A 44 0.07 -0.40 -2.38
C VAL A 44 1.35 -1.00 -2.96
N CYS A 45 1.61 -2.28 -2.66
CA CYS A 45 2.92 -2.88 -2.94
C CYS A 45 3.06 -3.37 -4.39
N LEU A 46 2.01 -3.91 -4.99
CA LEU A 46 2.05 -4.47 -6.35
C LEU A 46 1.57 -3.49 -7.42
N GLU A 47 0.64 -2.60 -7.09
CA GLU A 47 0.09 -1.66 -8.07
C GLU A 47 0.75 -0.27 -7.94
N HIS A 48 0.52 0.43 -6.84
CA HIS A 48 0.84 1.86 -6.78
C HIS A 48 2.33 2.16 -6.65
N ALA A 49 3.05 1.51 -5.73
CA ALA A 49 4.48 1.76 -5.53
C ALA A 49 5.33 1.46 -6.79
N PRO A 50 5.10 0.36 -7.53
CA PRO A 50 5.80 0.12 -8.80
C PRO A 50 5.53 1.19 -9.85
N GLN A 51 4.30 1.70 -9.93
CA GLN A 51 3.96 2.77 -10.87
C GLN A 51 4.71 4.07 -10.58
N LEU A 52 4.80 4.47 -9.30
CA LEU A 52 5.58 5.64 -8.91
C LEU A 52 7.04 5.51 -9.34
N ILE A 53 7.65 4.36 -9.05
CA ILE A 53 9.06 4.11 -9.39
C ILE A 53 9.29 4.10 -10.91
N LYS A 54 8.35 3.54 -11.70
CA LYS A 54 8.41 3.62 -13.17
C LYS A 54 8.37 5.06 -13.67
N ARG A 55 7.53 5.91 -13.08
CA ARG A 55 7.44 7.33 -13.44
C ARG A 55 8.73 8.07 -13.07
N TRP A 56 9.24 7.87 -11.86
CA TRP A 56 10.49 8.50 -11.43
C TRP A 56 11.68 8.09 -12.31
N ARG A 57 11.78 6.82 -12.70
CA ARG A 57 12.82 6.34 -13.62
C ARG A 57 12.81 7.04 -14.97
N LYS A 58 11.65 7.48 -15.45
CA LYS A 58 11.55 8.27 -16.69
C LYS A 58 11.96 9.72 -16.48
N ALA A 59 11.83 10.23 -15.25
CA ALA A 59 12.12 11.62 -14.91
C ALA A 59 13.58 11.87 -14.47
N ILE A 60 14.31 10.83 -14.07
CA ILE A 60 15.72 10.94 -13.63
C ILE A 60 16.69 10.37 -14.67
N ASN A 61 17.94 10.85 -14.64
CA ASN A 61 18.98 10.40 -15.54
C ASN A 61 19.54 9.01 -15.14
N LYS A 62 20.31 8.39 -16.05
CA LYS A 62 20.89 7.06 -15.83
C LYS A 62 21.86 7.00 -14.64
N GLN A 63 22.58 8.09 -14.37
CA GLN A 63 23.52 8.14 -13.24
C GLN A 63 22.77 8.07 -11.91
N ALA A 64 21.72 8.87 -11.76
CA ALA A 64 20.86 8.84 -10.57
C ALA A 64 20.24 7.45 -10.34
N ILE A 65 19.87 6.73 -11.40
CA ILE A 65 19.39 5.34 -11.27
C ILE A 65 20.47 4.44 -10.67
N GLN A 66 21.70 4.52 -11.15
CA GLN A 66 22.83 3.73 -10.63
C GLN A 66 23.17 4.10 -9.19
N ASP A 67 23.10 5.39 -8.85
CA ASP A 67 23.37 5.89 -7.50
C ASP A 67 22.29 5.43 -6.51
N ILE A 68 21.01 5.44 -6.93
CA ILE A 68 19.90 4.88 -6.15
C ILE A 68 20.13 3.38 -5.92
N ASP A 69 20.44 2.62 -6.97
CA ASP A 69 20.68 1.17 -6.85
C ASP A 69 21.86 0.90 -5.89
N SER A 70 22.92 1.70 -5.98
CA SER A 70 24.07 1.62 -5.08
C SER A 70 23.70 1.99 -3.64
N MET A 71 22.88 3.02 -3.43
CA MET A 71 22.38 3.41 -2.11
C MET A 71 21.54 2.27 -1.51
N LEU A 72 20.61 1.71 -2.28
CA LEU A 72 19.72 0.63 -1.84
C LEU A 72 20.49 -0.61 -1.40
N GLN A 73 21.60 -0.95 -2.07
CA GLN A 73 22.50 -2.03 -1.67
C GLN A 73 23.28 -1.75 -0.38
N ARG A 74 23.53 -0.48 -0.06
CA ARG A 74 24.29 -0.06 1.13
C ARG A 74 23.42 0.12 2.37
N ILE A 75 22.11 0.27 2.21
CA ILE A 75 21.19 0.47 3.33
C ILE A 75 21.23 -0.77 4.23
N ARG A 76 21.77 -0.55 5.44
CA ARG A 76 21.76 -1.56 6.50
C ARG A 76 20.42 -1.53 7.18
N ILE A 77 19.70 -2.62 7.06
CA ILE A 77 18.44 -2.82 7.73
C ILE A 77 18.72 -3.43 9.11
N PRO A 78 17.97 -3.04 10.16
CA PRO A 78 18.11 -3.64 11.49
C PRO A 78 18.09 -5.18 11.43
N HIS A 79 18.97 -5.82 12.20
CA HIS A 79 19.20 -7.27 12.19
C HIS A 79 17.94 -8.10 12.51
N ASN A 80 16.97 -7.51 13.21
CA ASN A 80 15.68 -8.11 13.54
C ASN A 80 14.68 -8.13 12.37
N MET A 81 14.97 -7.45 11.25
CA MET A 81 14.16 -7.54 10.04
C MET A 81 14.66 -8.67 9.14
N ARG A 82 13.76 -9.60 8.80
CA ARG A 82 14.05 -10.79 7.98
C ARG A 82 14.30 -10.50 6.49
N VAL A 83 14.34 -9.24 6.09
CA VAL A 83 14.37 -8.81 4.69
C VAL A 83 15.54 -7.85 4.49
N VAL A 84 16.50 -8.29 3.69
CA VAL A 84 17.52 -7.40 3.10
C VAL A 84 16.94 -6.81 1.82
N TYR A 85 17.03 -5.50 1.65
CA TYR A 85 16.61 -4.86 0.39
C TYR A 85 17.65 -5.17 -0.68
N LEU A 86 17.26 -5.94 -1.68
CA LEU A 86 18.19 -6.47 -2.68
C LEU A 86 17.82 -6.09 -4.12
N ASP A 87 16.65 -5.48 -4.34
CA ASP A 87 16.14 -5.31 -5.70
C ASP A 87 16.39 -3.87 -6.22
N PRO A 88 17.20 -3.71 -7.27
CA PRO A 88 17.34 -2.45 -8.00
C PRO A 88 15.99 -1.83 -8.39
N ILE A 89 15.93 -0.50 -8.55
CA ILE A 89 14.76 0.18 -9.11
C ILE A 89 14.54 -0.20 -10.58
N THR A 90 15.58 -0.69 -11.25
CA THR A 90 15.51 -1.18 -12.62
C THR A 90 14.61 -2.41 -12.78
N VAL A 91 14.46 -3.23 -11.73
CA VAL A 91 13.71 -4.50 -11.74
C VAL A 91 12.31 -4.36 -11.11
N VAL A 92 11.75 -3.14 -11.16
CA VAL A 92 10.51 -2.79 -10.46
C VAL A 92 9.32 -3.74 -10.72
N ASP A 93 9.20 -4.26 -11.94
CA ASP A 93 8.12 -5.16 -12.37
C ASP A 93 8.19 -6.57 -11.76
N GLN A 94 9.36 -6.99 -11.32
CA GLN A 94 9.58 -8.33 -10.76
C GLN A 94 9.79 -8.27 -9.25
N ARG A 95 9.54 -7.10 -8.63
CA ARG A 95 9.78 -6.90 -7.21
C ARG A 95 8.87 -7.77 -6.37
N LYS A 96 9.48 -8.41 -5.38
CA LYS A 96 8.72 -9.10 -4.34
C LYS A 96 7.97 -8.06 -3.51
N VAL A 97 6.72 -8.34 -3.18
CA VAL A 97 5.85 -7.53 -2.30
C VAL A 97 6.61 -6.95 -1.10
N LYS A 98 7.36 -7.82 -0.40
CA LYS A 98 8.15 -7.45 0.78
C LYS A 98 9.14 -6.30 0.54
N HIS A 99 9.71 -6.18 -0.66
CA HIS A 99 10.63 -5.09 -1.00
C HIS A 99 9.88 -3.80 -1.32
N ALA A 100 8.73 -3.88 -1.99
CA ALA A 100 7.87 -2.71 -2.18
C ALA A 100 7.33 -2.17 -0.85
N ARG A 101 6.90 -3.06 0.06
CA ARG A 101 6.50 -2.70 1.43
C ARG A 101 7.62 -1.99 2.18
N LEU A 102 8.82 -2.57 2.20
CA LEU A 102 9.99 -1.98 2.84
C LEU A 102 10.38 -0.63 2.23
N PHE A 103 10.24 -0.49 0.90
CA PHE A 103 10.44 0.78 0.21
C PHE A 103 9.44 1.83 0.67
N VAL A 104 8.14 1.55 0.61
CA VAL A 104 7.09 2.51 0.99
C VAL A 104 7.21 2.92 2.45
N LEU A 105 7.47 1.99 3.36
CA LEU A 105 7.44 2.25 4.80
C LEU A 105 8.76 2.77 5.38
N HIS A 106 9.91 2.47 4.81
CA HIS A 106 11.19 2.78 5.47
C HIS A 106 12.24 3.38 4.55
N VAL A 107 12.42 2.83 3.36
CA VAL A 107 13.62 3.12 2.54
C VAL A 107 13.38 4.21 1.50
N GLY A 108 12.15 4.36 1.00
CA GLY A 108 11.85 5.19 -0.15
C GLY A 108 12.03 6.68 0.10
N VAL A 109 11.73 7.18 1.31
CA VAL A 109 11.82 8.61 1.62
C VAL A 109 13.26 9.14 1.50
N PRO A 110 14.27 8.54 2.17
CA PRO A 110 15.66 8.93 1.97
C PRO A 110 16.10 8.92 0.51
N VAL A 111 15.70 7.90 -0.25
CA VAL A 111 16.00 7.78 -1.69
C VAL A 111 15.37 8.92 -2.49
N CYS A 112 14.09 9.23 -2.22
CA CYS A 112 13.36 10.25 -2.96
C CYS A 112 13.94 11.65 -2.69
N VAL A 113 14.27 11.95 -1.43
CA VAL A 113 14.87 13.24 -1.05
C VAL A 113 16.24 13.45 -1.67
N ALA A 114 17.04 12.39 -1.81
CA ALA A 114 18.39 12.48 -2.35
C ALA A 114 18.44 12.61 -3.89
N TYR A 115 17.50 12.01 -4.61
CA TYR A 115 17.63 11.81 -6.07
C TYR A 115 16.47 12.31 -6.92
N LEU A 116 15.32 12.65 -6.33
CA LEU A 116 14.17 13.15 -7.08
C LEU A 116 14.02 14.67 -6.93
N SER A 117 13.24 15.28 -7.81
CA SER A 117 12.87 16.69 -7.67
C SER A 117 12.12 16.92 -6.35
N PRO A 118 12.19 18.14 -5.76
CA PRO A 118 11.48 18.46 -4.54
C PRO A 118 9.98 18.16 -4.61
N LEU A 119 9.38 18.33 -5.80
CA LEU A 119 7.97 18.00 -6.05
C LEU A 119 7.68 16.50 -5.87
N PHE A 120 8.45 15.62 -6.52
CA PHE A 120 8.24 14.18 -6.38
C PHE A 120 8.58 13.68 -4.97
N ALA A 121 9.66 14.20 -4.38
CA ALA A 121 10.11 13.81 -3.07
C ALA A 121 9.08 14.16 -1.99
N SER A 122 8.61 15.41 -1.96
CA SER A 122 7.61 15.87 -0.98
C SER A 122 6.28 15.13 -1.12
N HIS A 123 5.81 14.92 -2.35
CA HIS A 123 4.57 14.19 -2.60
C HIS A 123 4.67 12.72 -2.16
N PHE A 124 5.82 12.07 -2.36
CA PHE A 124 6.05 10.72 -1.83
C PHE A 124 6.21 10.68 -0.31
N VAL A 125 6.79 11.71 0.32
CA VAL A 125 6.86 11.81 1.80
C VAL A 125 5.46 11.80 2.41
N VAL A 126 4.53 12.58 1.84
CA VAL A 126 3.12 12.58 2.28
C VAL A 126 2.51 11.18 2.18
N TYR A 127 2.70 10.53 1.03
CA TYR A 127 2.20 9.17 0.80
C TYR A 127 2.79 8.15 1.78
N SER A 128 4.11 8.13 1.90
CA SER A 128 4.84 7.21 2.78
C SER A 128 4.42 7.40 4.24
N LEU A 129 4.25 8.64 4.70
CA LEU A 129 3.77 8.92 6.05
C LEU A 129 2.35 8.40 6.26
N ALA A 130 1.44 8.66 5.32
CA ALA A 130 0.07 8.19 5.42
C ALA A 130 0.00 6.65 5.47
N MET A 131 0.79 5.97 4.64
CA MET A 131 0.88 4.51 4.65
C MET A 131 1.43 3.97 5.96
N LYS A 132 2.46 4.60 6.55
CA LYS A 132 2.99 4.18 7.86
C LYS A 132 1.94 4.27 8.97
N LEU A 133 1.24 5.40 9.04
CA LEU A 133 0.19 5.63 10.02
C LEU A 133 -0.96 4.60 9.88
N LEU A 134 -1.35 4.26 8.65
CA LEU A 134 -2.39 3.24 8.42
C LEU A 134 -1.87 1.81 8.62
N HIS A 135 -0.57 1.57 8.45
CA HIS A 135 0.02 0.24 8.58
C HIS A 135 0.02 -0.29 10.00
N ALA A 136 0.28 0.59 10.96
CA ALA A 136 0.25 0.30 12.38
C ALA A 136 -0.15 1.57 13.15
N PRO A 137 -1.45 1.94 13.18
CA PRO A 137 -1.93 3.11 13.88
C PRO A 137 -1.89 2.88 15.40
N ASP A 138 -1.41 3.89 16.13
CA ASP A 138 -1.37 3.88 17.60
C ASP A 138 -2.62 4.54 18.21
N SER A 139 -3.35 5.35 17.43
CA SER A 139 -4.52 6.08 17.90
C SER A 139 -5.50 6.42 16.76
N THR A 140 -6.75 6.77 17.12
CA THR A 140 -7.74 7.25 16.15
C THR A 140 -7.30 8.57 15.50
N GLU A 141 -6.59 9.41 16.25
CA GLU A 141 -6.05 10.68 15.75
C GLU A 141 -5.03 10.47 14.63
N GLU A 142 -4.25 9.39 14.67
CA GLU A 142 -3.34 9.02 13.59
C GLU A 142 -4.07 8.57 12.34
N ILE A 143 -5.18 7.83 12.49
CA ILE A 143 -6.03 7.43 11.36
C ILE A 143 -6.66 8.67 10.71
N ILE A 144 -7.17 9.60 11.50
CA ILE A 144 -7.72 10.88 11.02
C ILE A 144 -6.64 11.68 10.28
N PHE A 145 -5.42 11.74 10.82
CA PHE A 145 -4.32 12.44 10.18
C PHE A 145 -3.91 11.76 8.86
N ALA A 146 -3.81 10.43 8.85
CA ALA A 146 -3.55 9.67 7.64
C ALA A 146 -4.63 9.90 6.57
N LYS A 147 -5.90 10.01 6.96
CA LYS A 147 -7.00 10.34 6.04
C LYS A 147 -6.79 11.70 5.38
N GLN A 148 -6.36 12.71 6.13
CA GLN A 148 -6.06 14.02 5.57
C GLN A 148 -4.89 13.96 4.58
N LEU A 149 -3.83 13.23 4.92
CA LEU A 149 -2.67 13.03 4.05
C LEU A 149 -3.03 12.29 2.76
N ILE A 150 -3.84 11.23 2.84
CA ILE A 150 -4.31 10.47 1.68
C ILE A 150 -5.21 11.32 0.78
N ASN A 151 -6.15 12.06 1.35
CA ASN A 151 -7.02 12.93 0.58
C ASN A 151 -6.22 13.99 -0.18
N PHE A 152 -5.24 14.62 0.47
CA PHE A 152 -4.33 15.54 -0.19
C PHE A 152 -3.55 14.84 -1.31
N TYR A 153 -2.89 13.72 -1.00
CA TYR A 153 -2.10 12.95 -1.95
C TYR A 153 -2.92 12.56 -3.19
N CYS A 154 -4.11 11.98 -3.02
CA CYS A 154 -4.95 11.55 -4.14
C CYS A 154 -5.44 12.74 -4.96
N LYS A 155 -5.78 13.87 -4.33
CA LYS A 155 -6.21 15.10 -5.02
C LYS A 155 -5.09 15.72 -5.86
N THR A 156 -3.84 15.68 -5.38
CA THR A 156 -2.69 16.32 -6.05
C THR A 156 -1.91 15.37 -6.96
N ALA A 157 -2.11 14.07 -6.85
CA ALA A 157 -1.39 13.06 -7.65
C ALA A 157 -1.46 13.31 -9.17
N PRO A 158 -2.61 13.67 -9.79
CA PRO A 158 -2.68 13.91 -11.23
C PRO A 158 -1.87 15.13 -11.67
N LEU A 159 -1.73 16.13 -10.79
CA LEU A 159 -0.93 17.33 -11.05
C LEU A 159 0.57 17.02 -11.00
N VAL A 160 0.98 16.14 -10.09
CA VAL A 160 2.38 15.76 -9.90
C VAL A 160 2.83 14.73 -10.93
N TYR A 161 1.98 13.73 -11.21
CA TYR A 161 2.36 12.55 -11.97
C TYR A 161 1.62 12.39 -13.28
N ASP A 162 0.88 13.38 -13.76
CA ASP A 162 -0.05 13.34 -14.90
C ASP A 162 -1.34 12.53 -14.66
N LEU A 163 -2.36 12.79 -15.50
CA LEU A 163 -3.71 12.19 -15.41
C LEU A 163 -3.70 10.66 -15.49
N SER A 164 -2.67 10.03 -16.07
CA SER A 164 -2.64 8.57 -16.17
C SER A 164 -2.38 7.87 -14.83
N ILE A 165 -2.16 8.62 -13.73
CA ILE A 165 -2.10 8.05 -12.39
C ILE A 165 -3.48 7.80 -11.76
N GLU A 166 -4.55 8.34 -12.35
CA GLU A 166 -5.94 8.15 -11.90
C GLU A 166 -6.47 6.75 -12.22
N LEU A 167 -5.84 5.75 -11.62
CA LEU A 167 -6.27 4.37 -11.68
C LEU A 167 -7.18 4.04 -10.50
N PHE A 168 -7.91 2.93 -10.63
CA PHE A 168 -8.68 2.34 -9.52
C PHE A 168 -7.84 2.24 -8.24
N SER A 169 -6.55 1.89 -8.37
CA SER A 169 -5.64 1.80 -7.24
C SER A 169 -5.61 3.11 -6.46
N LEU A 170 -5.42 4.25 -7.12
CA LEU A 170 -5.38 5.56 -6.47
C LEU A 170 -6.71 5.92 -5.80
N HIS A 171 -7.84 5.63 -6.45
CA HIS A 171 -9.16 5.85 -5.86
C HIS A 171 -9.37 5.01 -4.60
N ALA A 172 -9.02 3.72 -4.64
CA ALA A 172 -9.18 2.82 -3.51
C ALA A 172 -8.37 3.23 -2.27
N HIS A 173 -7.29 4.02 -2.42
CA HIS A 173 -6.56 4.58 -1.28
C HIS A 173 -7.44 5.48 -0.40
N LEU A 174 -8.40 6.20 -0.98
CA LEU A 174 -9.33 7.09 -0.25
C LEU A 174 -10.14 6.33 0.81
N HIS A 175 -10.33 5.03 0.60
CA HIS A 175 -11.12 4.17 1.48
C HIS A 175 -10.29 3.48 2.56
N LEU A 176 -8.95 3.42 2.41
CA LEU A 176 -8.06 2.76 3.37
C LEU A 176 -8.21 3.28 4.81
N PRO A 177 -8.31 4.60 5.08
CA PRO A 177 -8.52 5.08 6.45
C PRO A 177 -9.79 4.51 7.07
N LYS A 178 -10.90 4.48 6.32
CA LYS A 178 -12.16 3.92 6.82
C LYS A 178 -12.06 2.42 7.02
N GLN A 179 -11.34 1.72 6.15
CA GLN A 179 -11.10 0.28 6.32
C GLN A 179 -10.25 -0.01 7.55
N VAL A 180 -9.27 0.82 7.87
CA VAL A 180 -8.49 0.68 9.10
C VAL A 180 -9.33 0.91 10.35
N GLU A 181 -10.27 1.86 10.32
CA GLU A 181 -11.22 2.08 11.42
C GLU A 181 -12.12 0.85 11.67
N VAL A 182 -12.56 0.17 10.61
CA VAL A 182 -13.54 -0.92 10.69
C VAL A 182 -12.90 -2.29 10.87
N HIS A 183 -11.81 -2.56 10.15
CA HIS A 183 -11.18 -3.88 10.02
C HIS A 183 -9.83 -4.00 10.71
N GLY A 184 -9.28 -2.88 11.20
CA GLY A 184 -7.97 -2.83 11.84
C GLY A 184 -6.82 -2.52 10.88
N ALA A 185 -5.60 -2.46 11.43
CA ALA A 185 -4.40 -1.96 10.76
C ALA A 185 -4.07 -2.72 9.45
N LEU A 186 -3.47 -2.02 8.48
CA LEU A 186 -3.10 -2.63 7.19
C LEU A 186 -2.08 -3.78 7.33
N ALA A 187 -1.29 -3.80 8.42
CA ALA A 187 -0.40 -4.92 8.72
C ALA A 187 -1.15 -6.25 8.95
N PHE A 188 -2.40 -6.20 9.43
CA PHE A 188 -3.20 -7.38 9.78
C PHE A 188 -4.24 -7.74 8.73
N THR A 189 -4.60 -6.80 7.85
CA THR A 189 -5.57 -7.01 6.77
C THR A 189 -4.91 -7.35 5.42
N SER A 190 -3.59 -7.52 5.39
CA SER A 190 -2.82 -7.88 4.19
C SER A 190 -3.03 -9.34 3.76
N ALA A 191 -3.13 -9.56 2.45
CA ALA A 191 -3.23 -10.87 1.83
C ALA A 191 -1.89 -11.63 1.76
N ASP A 192 -0.80 -11.05 2.26
CA ASP A 192 0.54 -11.66 2.35
C ASP A 192 0.49 -13.09 2.95
N THR A 193 -0.32 -13.29 3.99
CA THR A 193 -0.46 -14.60 4.67
C THR A 193 -1.16 -15.61 3.76
N PHE A 194 -2.24 -15.21 3.09
CA PHE A 194 -2.98 -16.07 2.16
C PHE A 194 -2.10 -16.49 0.98
N GLU A 195 -1.37 -15.55 0.38
CA GLU A 195 -0.44 -15.85 -0.71
C GLU A 195 0.68 -16.81 -0.28
N SER A 196 1.17 -16.65 0.95
CA SER A 196 2.18 -17.55 1.52
C SER A 196 1.62 -18.98 1.70
N CYS A 197 0.39 -19.10 2.20
CA CYS A 197 -0.32 -20.38 2.33
C CYS A 197 -0.60 -21.03 0.98
N ILE A 198 -1.13 -20.27 0.01
CA ILE A 198 -1.40 -20.76 -1.35
C ILE A 198 -0.10 -21.24 -2.01
N ARG A 199 1.00 -20.49 -1.86
CA ARG A 199 2.31 -20.89 -2.38
C ARG A 199 2.80 -22.19 -1.73
N PHE A 200 2.61 -22.35 -0.42
CA PHE A 200 2.97 -23.56 0.30
C PHE A 200 2.18 -24.77 -0.20
N ILE A 201 0.85 -24.63 -0.35
CA ILE A 201 -0.03 -25.68 -0.86
C ILE A 201 0.33 -26.05 -2.31
N LYS A 202 0.53 -25.06 -3.19
CA LYS A 202 0.90 -25.29 -4.59
C LYS A 202 2.21 -26.07 -4.75
N LYS A 203 3.21 -25.83 -3.88
CA LYS A 203 4.47 -26.60 -3.86
C LYS A 203 4.29 -28.06 -3.46
N LYS A 204 3.12 -28.46 -3.01
CA LYS A 204 2.81 -29.81 -2.54
C LYS A 204 1.80 -30.51 -3.44
N ALA A 205 1.21 -29.79 -4.39
CA ALA A 205 0.31 -30.31 -5.41
C ALA A 205 1.04 -30.35 -6.77
N HIS A 206 1.53 -31.53 -7.16
CA HIS A 206 2.37 -31.73 -8.36
C HIS A 206 1.66 -32.50 -9.48
N GLY A 207 0.32 -32.49 -9.50
CA GLY A 207 -0.45 -33.24 -10.48
C GLY A 207 -0.20 -34.74 -10.33
N THR A 208 0.18 -35.42 -11.42
CA THR A 208 0.41 -36.89 -11.45
C THR A 208 1.78 -37.33 -10.87
N GLY A 209 2.71 -36.42 -10.62
CA GLY A 209 4.04 -36.75 -10.08
C GLY A 209 4.05 -36.89 -8.56
N ASN A 210 4.88 -37.79 -8.00
CA ASN A 210 5.07 -37.94 -6.55
C ASN A 210 3.79 -38.20 -5.73
N LEU A 211 2.83 -38.95 -6.28
CA LEU A 211 1.50 -39.16 -5.71
C LEU A 211 1.52 -39.62 -4.24
N ALA A 212 2.41 -40.57 -3.90
CA ALA A 212 2.54 -41.07 -2.52
C ALA A 212 2.91 -39.95 -1.53
N SER A 213 3.85 -39.08 -1.88
CA SER A 213 4.25 -37.93 -1.06
C SER A 213 3.15 -36.89 -0.95
N GLN A 214 2.35 -36.69 -2.01
CA GLN A 214 1.19 -35.81 -1.96
C GLN A 214 0.12 -36.36 -1.01
N ILE A 215 -0.21 -37.66 -1.10
CA ILE A 215 -1.17 -38.32 -0.21
C ILE A 215 -0.72 -38.21 1.25
N ALA A 216 0.55 -38.53 1.55
CA ALA A 216 1.11 -38.42 2.89
C ALA A 216 0.97 -36.99 3.45
N TYR A 217 1.32 -35.99 2.65
CA TYR A 217 1.19 -34.59 3.03
C TYR A 217 -0.26 -34.16 3.29
N TRP A 218 -1.22 -34.64 2.49
CA TRP A 218 -2.63 -34.34 2.72
C TRP A 218 -3.18 -34.99 3.99
N ILE A 219 -2.74 -36.22 4.30
CA ILE A 219 -3.07 -36.90 5.56
C ILE A 219 -2.52 -36.08 6.74
N ASP A 220 -1.27 -35.61 6.68
CA ASP A 220 -0.66 -34.78 7.72
C ASP A 220 -1.45 -33.49 7.96
N ILE A 221 -1.84 -32.77 6.91
CA ILE A 221 -2.70 -31.57 7.03
C ILE A 221 -4.01 -31.92 7.72
N GLN A 222 -4.68 -33.00 7.28
CA GLN A 222 -5.96 -33.40 7.87
C GLN A 222 -5.82 -33.74 9.35
N CYS A 223 -4.74 -34.41 9.74
CA CYS A 223 -4.43 -34.67 11.14
C CYS A 223 -4.28 -33.35 11.91
N ILE A 224 -3.41 -32.44 11.47
CA ILE A 224 -3.17 -31.14 12.13
C ILE A 224 -4.46 -30.32 12.28
N MET A 225 -5.29 -30.28 11.24
CA MET A 225 -6.58 -29.57 11.25
C MET A 225 -7.60 -30.17 12.22
N LYS A 226 -7.56 -31.50 12.44
CA LYS A 226 -8.44 -32.18 13.39
C LYS A 226 -7.96 -32.03 14.84
N THR A 227 -6.65 -31.94 15.08
CA THR A 227 -6.08 -31.84 16.43
C THR A 227 -6.08 -30.42 16.98
N SER A 228 -6.08 -29.41 16.12
CA SER A 228 -6.00 -28.00 16.53
C SER A 228 -7.37 -27.34 16.40
N PRO A 229 -8.15 -27.12 17.49
CA PRO A 229 -9.35 -26.32 17.39
C PRO A 229 -8.96 -24.93 16.86
N PHE A 230 -9.66 -24.46 15.84
CA PHE A 230 -9.48 -23.10 15.34
C PHE A 230 -10.02 -22.13 16.39
N VAL A 231 -9.13 -21.66 17.26
CA VAL A 231 -9.43 -20.60 18.20
C VAL A 231 -9.20 -19.29 17.45
N ILE A 232 -10.28 -18.55 17.19
CA ILE A 232 -10.15 -17.15 16.82
C ILE A 232 -9.51 -16.47 18.03
N SER A 233 -8.24 -16.08 17.91
CA SER A 233 -7.58 -15.29 18.94
C SER A 233 -8.40 -14.02 19.14
N THR A 234 -9.20 -13.96 20.20
CA THR A 234 -9.76 -12.71 20.73
C THR A 234 -8.57 -11.91 21.23
N SER A 235 -7.93 -11.16 20.34
CA SER A 235 -6.92 -10.19 20.71
C SER A 235 -7.63 -9.05 21.43
N ALA A 236 -7.86 -9.21 22.75
CA ALA A 236 -8.30 -8.13 23.63
C ALA A 236 -7.25 -7.02 23.76
N VAL A 237 -6.09 -7.21 23.14
CA VAL A 237 -4.98 -6.28 23.14
C VAL A 237 -4.72 -5.96 21.68
N ILE A 238 -5.15 -4.76 21.26
CA ILE A 238 -4.54 -4.03 20.14
C ILE A 238 -3.05 -4.32 20.22
N ASN A 239 -2.42 -4.80 19.15
CA ASN A 239 -0.98 -5.07 19.10
C ASN A 239 -0.22 -3.82 19.57
N LYS A 240 -0.02 -3.70 20.89
CA LYS A 240 0.91 -2.78 21.50
C LYS A 240 2.26 -3.37 21.18
N ILE A 241 2.75 -3.05 20.00
CA ILE A 241 4.19 -2.99 19.82
C ILE A 241 4.60 -1.97 20.88
N HIS A 242 5.18 -2.44 21.98
CA HIS A 242 5.75 -1.57 23.01
C HIS A 242 6.83 -0.74 22.32
N ILE A 243 6.46 0.46 21.90
CA ILE A 243 7.38 1.54 21.56
C ILE A 243 7.01 2.68 22.50
N ASP A 244 7.20 2.43 23.80
CA ASP A 244 7.46 3.55 24.70
C ASP A 244 8.63 4.31 24.08
N HIS A 245 8.40 5.60 23.78
CA HIS A 245 9.35 6.62 23.30
C HIS A 245 9.30 7.12 21.85
N THR A 246 8.27 6.84 21.03
CA THR A 246 8.04 7.69 19.84
C THR A 246 7.15 8.88 20.18
N VAL A 247 7.78 9.96 20.67
CA VAL A 247 7.17 11.29 20.63
C VAL A 247 6.88 11.59 19.16
N VAL A 248 5.60 11.56 18.76
CA VAL A 248 5.16 12.09 17.46
C VAL A 248 5.48 13.59 17.47
N SER A 249 6.65 13.87 16.92
CA SER A 249 7.43 15.10 16.97
C SER A 249 6.71 16.31 16.33
N PRO A 250 7.15 17.56 16.62
CA PRO A 250 6.73 18.84 15.98
C PRO A 250 6.44 18.82 14.47
N TYR A 251 6.95 17.83 13.71
CA TYR A 251 6.64 17.61 12.30
C TYR A 251 5.14 17.40 12.01
N ARG A 252 4.36 16.81 12.93
CA ARG A 252 2.90 16.67 12.76
C ARG A 252 2.24 18.04 12.63
N THR A 253 2.56 18.96 13.53
CA THR A 253 2.04 20.33 13.54
C THR A 253 2.49 21.11 12.31
N ILE A 254 3.76 20.96 11.90
CA ILE A 254 4.30 21.58 10.68
C ILE A 254 3.55 21.08 9.44
N LEU A 255 3.40 19.76 9.29
CA LEU A 255 2.69 19.17 8.15
C LEU A 255 1.21 19.56 8.12
N LEU A 256 0.51 19.52 9.26
CA LEU A 256 -0.87 19.98 9.36
C LEU A 256 -1.03 21.45 8.99
N ARG A 257 -0.11 22.31 9.44
CA ARG A 257 -0.11 23.73 9.08
C ARG A 257 0.10 23.92 7.57
N LEU A 258 1.06 23.22 6.98
CA LEU A 258 1.28 23.25 5.53
C LEU A 258 0.03 22.76 4.78
N LEU A 259 -0.54 21.60 5.14
CA LEU A 259 -1.75 21.06 4.51
C LEU A 259 -2.97 21.98 4.63
N THR A 260 -3.12 22.69 5.76
CA THR A 260 -4.24 23.62 5.99
C THR A 260 -4.08 24.89 5.15
N VAL A 261 -2.85 25.40 5.02
CA VAL A 261 -2.54 26.58 4.20
C VAL A 261 -2.71 26.26 2.71
N TYR A 262 -2.27 25.09 2.24
CA TYR A 262 -2.29 24.72 0.82
C TYR A 262 -3.61 24.11 0.31
N ASN A 263 -4.58 23.80 1.19
CA ASN A 263 -5.91 23.36 0.76
C ASN A 263 -6.87 24.53 0.41
N GLN A 264 -6.39 25.78 0.42
CA GLN A 264 -7.20 26.96 0.11
C GLN A 264 -7.31 27.25 -1.40
N ASP A 265 -6.35 26.82 -2.22
CA ASP A 265 -6.41 26.94 -3.69
C ASP A 265 -5.89 25.66 -4.37
N VAL A 266 -6.54 25.25 -5.47
CA VAL A 266 -6.23 24.00 -6.22
C VAL A 266 -4.89 24.11 -6.96
N ARG A 267 -4.36 25.32 -7.12
CA ARG A 267 -3.12 25.61 -7.84
C ARG A 267 -1.85 25.61 -6.97
N ASP A 268 -1.97 25.47 -5.66
CA ASP A 268 -0.85 25.68 -4.71
C ASP A 268 -0.04 24.42 -4.38
N VAL A 269 0.22 23.54 -5.35
CA VAL A 269 1.14 22.41 -5.14
C VAL A 269 2.58 22.87 -5.29
N VAL A 270 3.09 23.63 -4.31
CA VAL A 270 4.52 23.94 -4.18
C VAL A 270 4.97 23.59 -2.76
N LEU A 271 5.20 22.30 -2.54
CA LEU A 271 5.92 21.85 -1.34
C LEU A 271 7.42 22.02 -1.59
N PHE A 272 8.00 23.00 -0.88
CA PHE A 272 9.42 23.37 -0.84
C PHE A 272 9.95 24.18 -2.04
N LYS A 273 10.14 25.48 -1.80
CA LYS A 273 11.02 26.35 -2.59
C LYS A 273 12.24 26.68 -1.74
N SER A 274 13.41 26.16 -2.14
CA SER A 274 14.69 26.86 -2.03
C SER A 274 15.56 26.41 -3.21
#